data_AF-A0AAN0KRV4-F1
#
_entry.id   AF-A0AAN0KRV4-F1
#
_cell.length_a   1.000
_cell.length_b   1.000
_cell.length_c   1.000
_cell.angle_alpha   90.00
_cell.angle_beta   90.00
_cell.angle_gamma   90.00
#
_symmetry.space_group_name_H-M   'P 1'
#
loop_
_entity.id
_entity.type
_entity.pdbx_description
1 polymer ?
#
loop_
_entity_poly.entity_id
_entity_poly.type
_entity_poly.pdbx_seq_one_letter_code
_entity_poly.pdbx_strand_id
1 'polypeptide(L)'
;MTLADAKHVLGLLAQGLDPKTGHLLPEDNPIHSPDVIRALNMAVMALEKTAEKPLRPKMEGASKAGQSWSPEEDEQLLSAFDAGSDVSALAKAHERTRGGITSRLLRHGRLQADRREDA
;
A
#
# COMPACT_ATOMS: atom_id res chain seq x y z
N MET A 1 0.84 21.85 -8.27
CA MET A 1 1.04 20.68 -9.15
C MET A 1 0.70 19.43 -8.36
N THR A 2 -0.33 18.71 -8.79
CA THR A 2 -0.79 17.44 -8.21
C THR A 2 -0.09 16.24 -8.86
N LEU A 3 -0.28 15.03 -8.34
CA LEU A 3 0.19 13.79 -8.99
C LEU A 3 -0.44 13.60 -10.38
N ALA A 4 -1.71 13.99 -10.54
CA ALA A 4 -2.39 13.97 -11.83
C ALA A 4 -1.76 14.97 -12.81
N ASP A 5 -1.46 16.18 -12.34
CA ASP A 5 -0.77 17.20 -13.17
C ASP A 5 0.61 16.71 -13.60
N ALA A 6 1.38 16.11 -12.68
CA ALA A 6 2.72 15.57 -12.96
C ALA A 6 2.65 14.43 -13.99
N LYS A 7 1.69 13.51 -13.85
CA LYS A 7 1.45 12.43 -14.81
C LYS A 7 1.16 13.00 -16.20
N HIS A 8 0.28 14.01 -16.27
CA HIS A 8 -0.08 14.64 -17.53
C HIS A 8 1.12 15.29 -18.22
N VAL A 9 1.90 16.08 -17.48
CA VAL A 9 3.12 16.74 -17.99
C VAL A 9 4.12 15.72 -18.53
N LEU A 10 4.41 14.66 -17.76
CA LEU A 10 5.36 13.62 -18.18
C LEU A 10 4.85 12.83 -19.39
N GLY A 11 3.54 12.61 -19.50
CA GLY A 11 2.94 11.95 -20.65
C GLY A 11 3.02 12.78 -21.94
N LEU A 12 2.86 14.10 -21.85
CA LEU A 12 3.07 15.01 -23.00
C LEU A 12 4.54 14.99 -23.44
N LEU A 13 5.46 15.08 -22.49
CA LEU A 13 6.89 15.00 -22.76
C LEU A 13 7.28 13.66 -23.41
N ALA A 14 6.74 12.54 -22.95
CA ALA A 14 7.01 11.22 -23.52
C ALA A 14 6.52 11.08 -24.97
N GLN A 15 5.55 11.90 -25.38
CA GLN A 15 5.05 12.00 -26.76
C GLN A 15 5.81 13.05 -27.59
N GLY A 16 6.81 13.71 -27.00
CA GLY A 16 7.57 14.77 -27.65
C GLY A 16 6.83 16.10 -27.74
N LEU A 17 5.87 16.35 -26.85
CA LEU A 17 5.06 17.58 -26.83
C LEU A 17 5.51 18.52 -25.70
N ASP A 18 5.50 19.82 -25.97
CA ASP A 18 5.65 20.86 -24.96
C ASP A 18 4.42 20.87 -24.03
N PRO A 19 4.60 20.66 -22.71
CA PRO A 19 3.48 20.60 -21.76
C PRO A 19 2.67 21.88 -21.62
N LYS A 20 3.20 23.03 -22.04
CA LYS A 20 2.53 24.33 -21.94
C LYS A 20 1.74 24.68 -23.19
N THR A 21 2.27 24.32 -24.36
CA THR A 21 1.72 24.73 -25.66
C THR A 21 1.03 23.58 -26.41
N GLY A 22 1.37 22.33 -26.09
CA GLY A 22 0.90 21.13 -26.79
C GLY A 22 1.53 20.93 -28.17
N HIS A 23 2.54 21.74 -28.55
CA HIS A 23 3.23 21.62 -29.82
C HIS A 23 4.35 20.58 -29.76
N LEU A 24 4.72 20.03 -30.92
CA LEU A 24 5.86 19.14 -31.04
C LEU A 24 7.16 19.87 -30.72
N LEU A 25 7.99 19.22 -29.90
CA LEU A 25 9.34 19.66 -29.60
C LEU A 25 10.26 19.32 -30.79
N PRO A 26 11.28 20.15 -31.08
CA PRO A 26 12.26 19.90 -32.14
C PRO A 26 12.88 18.49 -32.06
N GLU A 27 13.18 17.87 -33.20
CA GLU A 27 13.68 16.48 -33.25
C GLU A 27 15.05 16.27 -32.59
N ASP A 28 15.86 17.32 -32.50
CA ASP A 28 17.16 17.32 -31.81
C ASP A 28 17.03 17.45 -30.28
N ASN A 29 15.81 17.61 -29.77
CA ASN A 29 15.57 17.70 -28.34
C ASN A 29 15.90 16.35 -27.66
N PRO A 30 16.66 16.34 -26.54
CA PRO A 30 17.00 15.12 -25.79
C PRO A 30 15.80 14.25 -25.40
N ILE A 31 14.60 14.82 -25.37
CA ILE A 31 13.37 14.12 -25.06
C ILE A 31 13.02 13.01 -26.05
N HIS A 32 13.52 13.12 -27.29
CA HIS A 32 13.33 12.11 -28.33
C HIS A 32 14.32 10.95 -28.23
N SER A 33 15.28 11.02 -27.30
CA SER A 33 16.19 9.90 -27.02
C SER A 33 15.39 8.69 -26.52
N PRO A 34 15.60 7.49 -27.08
CA PRO A 34 14.89 6.28 -26.68
C PRO A 34 14.96 5.98 -25.17
N ASP A 35 16.09 6.29 -24.53
CA ASP A 35 16.27 6.08 -23.10
C ASP A 35 15.45 7.08 -22.27
N VAL A 36 15.36 8.32 -22.72
CA VAL A 36 14.56 9.37 -22.06
C VAL A 36 13.07 9.06 -22.21
N ILE A 37 12.61 8.69 -23.41
CA ILE A 37 11.22 8.27 -23.64
C ILE A 37 10.86 7.09 -22.73
N ARG A 38 11.75 6.09 -22.63
CA ARG A 38 11.52 4.92 -21.77
C ARG A 38 11.44 5.32 -20.29
N ALA A 39 12.35 6.17 -19.82
CA ALA A 39 12.35 6.67 -18.45
C ALA A 39 11.07 7.46 -18.12
N LEU A 40 10.61 8.33 -19.03
CA LEU A 40 9.38 9.11 -18.86
C LEU A 40 8.15 8.19 -18.79
N ASN A 41 8.04 7.22 -19.70
CA ASN A 41 6.95 6.24 -19.67
C ASN A 41 6.95 5.40 -18.39
N MET A 42 8.12 5.00 -17.89
CA MET A 42 8.25 4.31 -16.61
C MET A 42 7.76 5.18 -15.44
N ALA A 43 8.08 6.47 -15.44
CA ALA A 43 7.60 7.41 -14.44
C ALA A 43 6.08 7.58 -14.48
N VAL A 44 5.49 7.71 -15.67
CA VAL A 44 4.03 7.78 -15.86
C VAL A 44 3.34 6.53 -15.29
N MET A 45 3.83 5.33 -15.62
CA MET A 45 3.30 4.07 -15.09
C MET A 45 3.42 3.96 -13.55
N ALA A 46 4.53 4.45 -12.97
CA ALA A 46 4.71 4.45 -11.52
C ALA A 46 3.73 5.41 -10.81
N LEU A 47 3.44 6.56 -11.42
CA LEU A 47 2.46 7.51 -10.92
C LEU A 47 1.04 6.94 -11.00
N GLU A 48 0.70 6.22 -12.08
CA GLU A 48 -0.57 5.48 -12.19
C GLU A 48 -0.72 4.48 -11.06
N LYS A 49 0.29 3.62 -10.83
CA LYS A 49 0.25 2.64 -9.74
C LYS A 49 0.14 3.28 -8.35
N THR A 50 0.65 4.50 -8.18
CA THR A 50 0.54 5.23 -6.92
C THR A 50 -0.85 5.84 -6.74
N ALA A 51 -1.49 6.30 -7.81
CA ALA A 51 -2.87 6.79 -7.82
C ALA A 51 -3.90 5.65 -7.69
N GLU A 52 -3.61 4.50 -8.30
CA GLU A 52 -4.43 3.29 -8.24
C GLU A 52 -4.24 2.50 -6.96
N LYS A 53 -3.13 2.72 -6.23
CA LYS A 53 -2.98 2.14 -4.89
C LYS A 53 -4.15 2.70 -4.10
N PRO A 54 -5.11 1.87 -3.67
CA PRO A 54 -6.09 2.34 -2.71
C PRO A 54 -5.24 2.90 -1.58
N LEU A 55 -5.54 4.14 -1.15
CA LEU A 55 -5.23 4.54 0.22
C LEU A 55 -5.58 3.31 1.02
N ARG A 56 -4.57 2.59 1.54
CA ARG A 56 -4.80 1.38 2.34
C ARG A 56 -5.92 1.80 3.26
N PRO A 57 -7.12 1.16 3.21
CA PRO A 57 -8.27 1.69 3.92
C PRO A 57 -7.76 2.00 5.30
N LYS A 58 -7.81 3.29 5.69
CA LYS A 58 -7.38 3.73 7.01
C LYS A 58 -8.17 2.82 7.93
N MET A 59 -7.50 1.79 8.45
CA MET A 59 -8.21 0.60 8.94
C MET A 59 -9.17 1.11 10.00
N GLU A 60 -10.46 1.08 9.69
CA GLU A 60 -11.49 1.28 10.69
C GLU A 60 -11.24 0.18 11.72
N GLY A 61 -10.81 0.57 12.93
CA GLY A 61 -10.26 -0.34 13.94
C GLY A 61 -8.74 -0.28 14.13
N ALA A 62 -8.09 0.89 13.97
CA ALA A 62 -6.71 1.10 14.41
C ALA A 62 -6.59 2.11 15.56
N SER A 63 -7.65 2.33 16.34
CA SER A 63 -7.64 3.20 17.53
C SER A 63 -6.54 2.82 18.52
N LYS A 64 -6.22 1.51 18.61
CA LYS A 64 -5.21 0.96 19.53
C LYS A 64 -3.92 0.49 18.84
N ALA A 65 -3.68 0.85 17.58
CA ALA A 65 -2.43 0.50 16.91
C ALA A 65 -1.24 1.20 17.62
N GLY A 66 -0.30 0.41 18.16
CA GLY A 66 0.85 0.91 18.91
C GLY A 66 0.64 1.06 20.43
N GLN A 67 -0.57 0.87 20.94
CA GLN A 67 -0.80 0.80 22.40
C GLN A 67 -0.27 -0.52 22.97
N SER A 68 0.23 -0.47 24.21
CA SER A 68 0.58 -1.68 24.97
C SER A 68 -0.66 -2.60 25.10
N TRP A 69 -0.42 -3.91 25.12
CA TRP A 69 -1.47 -4.89 25.40
C TRP A 69 -1.64 -5.01 26.91
N SER A 70 -2.87 -4.95 27.41
CA SER A 70 -3.15 -5.25 28.81
C SER A 70 -3.31 -6.77 29.02
N PRO A 71 -3.07 -7.30 30.22
CA PRO A 71 -3.33 -8.71 30.52
C PRO A 71 -4.79 -9.12 30.28
N GLU A 72 -5.74 -8.23 30.55
CA GLU A 72 -7.17 -8.46 30.35
C GLU A 72 -7.52 -8.50 28.85
N GLU A 73 -6.89 -7.63 28.06
CA GLU A 73 -7.06 -7.64 26.60
C GLU A 73 -6.48 -8.91 25.97
N ASP A 74 -5.35 -9.40 26.50
CA ASP A 74 -4.78 -10.69 26.10
C ASP A 74 -5.72 -11.85 26.40
N GLU A 75 -6.28 -11.91 27.61
CA GLU A 75 -7.18 -12.99 28.01
C GLU A 75 -8.44 -13.01 27.12
N GLN A 76 -9.01 -11.85 26.83
CA GLN A 76 -10.14 -11.71 25.90
C GLN A 76 -9.79 -12.18 24.49
N LEU A 77 -8.62 -11.78 23.97
CA LEU A 77 -8.16 -12.18 22.65
C LEU A 77 -7.98 -13.70 22.57
N LEU A 78 -7.30 -14.29 23.56
CA LEU A 78 -7.00 -15.72 23.59
C LEU A 78 -8.27 -16.55 23.75
N SER A 79 -9.16 -16.16 24.64
CA SER A 79 -10.46 -16.82 24.83
C SER A 79 -11.31 -16.79 23.56
N ALA A 80 -11.38 -15.64 22.89
CA ALA A 80 -12.15 -15.51 21.65
C ALA A 80 -11.54 -16.30 20.49
N PHE A 81 -10.21 -16.38 20.41
CA PHE A 81 -9.51 -17.22 19.43
C PHE A 81 -9.70 -18.72 19.72
N ASP A 82 -9.56 -19.13 20.97
CA ASP A 82 -9.79 -20.52 21.42
C ASP A 82 -11.26 -20.95 21.22
N ALA A 83 -12.20 -20.00 21.24
CA ALA A 83 -13.60 -20.20 20.87
C ALA A 83 -13.87 -20.26 19.35
N GLY A 84 -12.84 -20.13 18.51
CA GLY A 84 -12.94 -20.27 17.05
C GLY A 84 -13.17 -18.98 16.27
N SER A 85 -13.01 -17.81 16.89
CA SER A 85 -13.11 -16.52 16.17
C SER A 85 -11.95 -16.35 15.19
N ASP A 86 -12.25 -15.91 13.97
CA ASP A 86 -11.22 -15.63 12.98
C ASP A 86 -10.44 -14.33 13.29
N VAL A 87 -9.21 -14.24 12.76
CA VAL A 87 -8.30 -13.10 12.97
C VAL A 87 -8.89 -11.77 12.50
N SER A 88 -9.78 -11.76 11.50
CA SER A 88 -10.42 -10.55 11.01
C SER A 88 -11.54 -10.07 11.95
N ALA A 89 -12.30 -10.97 12.55
CA ALA A 89 -13.30 -10.66 13.57
C ALA A 89 -12.63 -10.14 14.84
N LEU A 90 -11.55 -10.78 15.29
CA LEU A 90 -10.75 -10.35 16.44
C LEU A 90 -10.13 -8.96 16.23
N ALA A 91 -9.63 -8.66 15.03
CA ALA A 91 -9.11 -7.34 14.69
C ALA A 91 -10.16 -6.23 14.86
N LYS A 92 -11.41 -6.49 14.45
CA LYS A 92 -12.51 -5.54 14.64
C LYS A 92 -12.87 -5.40 16.12
N ALA A 93 -13.02 -6.51 16.84
CA ALA A 93 -13.42 -6.51 18.25
C ALA A 93 -12.42 -5.78 19.16
N HIS A 94 -11.12 -5.93 18.89
CA HIS A 94 -10.06 -5.29 19.67
C HIS A 94 -9.66 -3.90 19.14
N GLU A 95 -10.24 -3.44 18.03
CA GLU A 95 -9.82 -2.23 17.32
C GLU A 95 -8.30 -2.19 17.07
N ARG A 96 -7.76 -3.33 16.65
CA ARG A 96 -6.35 -3.52 16.31
C ARG A 96 -6.20 -4.07 14.91
N THR A 97 -5.00 -3.92 14.35
CA THR A 97 -4.72 -4.45 13.02
C THR A 97 -4.64 -5.98 13.03
N ARG A 98 -5.01 -6.62 11.92
CA ARG A 98 -4.84 -8.08 11.72
C ARG A 98 -3.41 -8.53 12.02
N GLY A 99 -2.41 -7.75 11.62
CA GLY A 99 -1.00 -8.02 11.92
C GLY A 99 -0.69 -7.94 13.42
N GLY A 100 -1.28 -6.97 14.13
CA GLY A 100 -1.16 -6.86 15.59
C GLY A 100 -1.77 -8.06 16.32
N ILE A 101 -2.97 -8.48 15.90
CA ILE A 101 -3.65 -9.69 16.41
C ILE A 101 -2.80 -10.94 16.14
N THR A 102 -2.38 -11.14 14.90
CA THR A 102 -1.58 -12.31 14.48
C THR A 102 -0.27 -12.39 15.27
N SER A 103 0.45 -11.27 15.40
CA SER A 103 1.68 -11.18 16.19
C SER A 103 1.44 -11.52 17.67
N ARG A 104 0.31 -11.09 18.22
CA ARG A 104 -0.03 -11.37 19.62
C ARG A 104 -0.37 -12.84 19.84
N LEU A 105 -1.16 -13.44 18.94
CA LEU A 105 -1.48 -14.86 18.97
C LEU A 105 -0.24 -15.74 18.79
N LEU A 106 0.70 -15.35 17.91
CA LEU A 106 2.01 -15.99 17.76
C LEU A 106 2.82 -15.94 19.05
N ARG A 107 2.87 -14.77 19.72
CA ARG A 107 3.58 -14.61 21.01
C ARG A 107 3.02 -15.52 22.11
N HIS A 108 1.72 -15.79 22.10
CA HIS A 108 1.04 -16.67 23.04
C HIS A 108 0.91 -18.13 22.56
N GLY A 109 1.55 -18.47 21.43
CA GLY A 109 1.60 -19.84 20.89
C GLY A 109 0.28 -20.36 20.33
N ARG A 110 -0.72 -19.50 20.10
CA ARG A 110 -2.02 -19.86 19.53
C ARG A 110 -2.02 -19.98 18.02
N LEU A 111 -1.11 -19.26 17.38
CA LEU A 111 -0.74 -19.49 16.00
C LEU A 111 0.67 -20.06 16.00
N GLN A 112 0.93 -21.05 15.14
CA GLN A 112 2.28 -21.34 14.70
C GLN A 112 2.54 -20.48 13.47
N ALA A 113 3.74 -19.91 13.36
CA ALA A 113 4.18 -19.30 12.12
C ALA A 113 4.42 -20.45 11.14
N ASP A 114 3.36 -20.99 10.56
CA ASP A 114 3.53 -22.11 9.67
C ASP A 114 4.29 -21.62 8.43
N ARG A 115 5.35 -22.38 8.20
CA ARG A 115 6.36 -22.22 7.19
C ARG A 115 5.65 -22.27 5.84
N ARG A 116 5.93 -21.25 5.00
CA ARG A 116 5.76 -21.24 3.53
C ARG A 116 5.08 -22.50 2.99
N GLU A 117 3.81 -22.38 2.62
CA GLU A 117 3.27 -23.27 1.60
C GLU A 117 3.97 -22.90 0.29
N ASP A 118 5.11 -23.55 0.05
CA ASP A 118 5.69 -23.70 -1.28
C ASP A 118 4.80 -24.69 -2.04
N ALA A 119 4.01 -24.18 -2.99
CA ALA A 119 3.47 -24.91 -4.14
C ALA A 119 3.16 -23.93 -5.28
#